data_AF-A0A538AQ97-F1
#
_entry.id   AF-A0A538AQ97-F1
#
_cell.length_a   1.000
_cell.length_b   1.000
_cell.length_c   1.000
_cell.angle_alpha   90.00
_cell.angle_beta   90.00
_cell.angle_gamma   90.00
#
_symmetry.space_group_name_H-M   'P 1'
#
loop_
_entity.id
_entity.type
_entity.pdbx_description
1 polymer ?
#
loop_
_entity_poly.entity_id
_entity_poly.type
_entity_poly.pdbx_seq_one_letter_code
_entity_poly.pdbx_strand_id
1 'polypeptide(L)'
;MNPDALGTALRAGAAWTAAAVIGHFVIFHFARVEHRARTVTLLFTLAALAALWTGLLLDVDRWRAVYGVVVVGCSFLLYMPFYYTVAASQSVQLVIEVRAAPHGLSREQIRRRYPVQETLAGRLETLAWAGYIVGVDGRFALTFKGRLVCLPFRAVKKLWRLGAGG
;
A
#
# COMPACT_ATOMS: atom_id res chain seq x y z
N MET A 1 2.90 30.06 25.00
CA MET A 1 2.28 29.66 23.72
C MET A 1 3.31 29.81 22.62
N ASN A 2 3.75 28.69 22.02
CA ASN A 2 4.74 28.70 20.95
C ASN A 2 4.09 29.29 19.66
N PRO A 3 4.56 30.45 19.16
CA PRO A 3 3.96 31.07 17.97
C PRO A 3 4.04 30.17 16.73
N ASP A 4 4.96 29.20 16.72
CA ASP A 4 5.16 28.23 15.63
C ASP A 4 4.73 26.79 16.01
N ALA A 5 3.75 26.65 16.92
CA ALA A 5 3.26 25.33 17.34
C ALA A 5 2.67 24.50 16.17
N LEU A 6 2.07 25.14 15.16
CA LEU A 6 1.57 24.43 13.97
C LEU A 6 2.74 23.94 13.10
N GLY A 7 3.72 24.79 12.78
CA GLY A 7 4.88 24.39 11.99
C GLY A 7 5.71 23.30 12.68
N THR A 8 5.75 23.31 14.01
CA THR A 8 6.35 22.24 14.83
C THR A 8 5.60 20.91 14.67
N ALA A 9 4.26 20.92 14.78
CA ALA A 9 3.46 19.71 14.59
C ALA A 9 3.61 19.11 13.18
N LEU A 10 3.60 19.96 12.14
CA LEU A 10 3.76 19.53 10.75
C LEU A 10 5.15 18.91 10.51
N ARG A 11 6.22 19.56 11.00
CA ARG A 11 7.59 19.02 10.90
C ARG A 11 7.75 17.72 11.66
N ALA A 12 7.16 17.59 12.85
CA ALA A 12 7.17 16.33 13.60
C ALA A 12 6.47 15.21 12.81
N GLY A 13 5.28 15.47 12.25
CA GLY A 13 4.57 14.51 11.40
C GLY A 13 5.38 14.09 10.18
N ALA A 14 6.02 15.03 9.49
CA ALA A 14 6.90 14.75 8.35
C ALA A 14 8.14 13.93 8.74
N ALA A 15 8.80 14.28 9.85
CA ALA A 15 9.98 13.57 10.34
C ALA A 15 9.65 12.12 10.72
N TRP A 16 8.57 11.89 11.45
CA TRP A 16 8.14 10.54 11.81
C TRP A 16 7.63 9.73 10.63
N THR A 17 7.04 10.37 9.63
CA THR A 17 6.72 9.73 8.34
C THR A 17 8.00 9.26 7.64
N ALA A 18 9.01 10.12 7.54
CA ALA A 18 10.29 9.75 6.94
C ALA A 18 10.95 8.59 7.70
N ALA A 19 10.93 8.63 9.03
CA ALA A 19 11.43 7.55 9.88
C ALA A 19 10.67 6.23 9.63
N ALA A 20 9.33 6.26 9.48
CA ALA A 20 8.55 5.07 9.15
C ALA A 20 8.92 4.48 7.78
N VAL A 21 9.12 5.33 6.77
CA VAL A 21 9.53 4.91 5.42
C VAL A 21 10.93 4.30 5.46
N ILE A 22 11.90 4.96 6.11
CA ILE A 22 13.27 4.44 6.28
C ILE A 22 13.23 3.10 7.04
N GLY A 23 12.50 3.04 8.15
CA GLY A 23 12.32 1.82 8.93
C GLY A 23 11.72 0.68 8.11
N HIS A 24 10.75 0.98 7.24
CA HIS A 24 10.21 0.01 6.30
C HIS A 24 11.29 -0.53 5.34
N PHE A 25 12.08 0.36 4.72
CA PHE A 25 13.17 -0.06 3.84
C PHE A 25 14.20 -0.92 4.56
N VAL A 26 14.64 -0.50 5.76
CA VAL A 26 15.62 -1.25 6.57
C VAL A 26 15.08 -2.63 6.94
N ILE A 27 13.86 -2.71 7.50
CA ILE A 27 13.26 -3.98 7.90
C ILE A 27 13.11 -4.91 6.70
N PHE A 28 12.67 -4.40 5.55
CA PHE A 28 12.43 -5.24 4.37
C PHE A 28 13.73 -5.62 3.64
N HIS A 29 14.80 -4.85 3.83
CA HIS A 29 16.11 -5.19 3.29
C HIS A 29 16.82 -6.25 4.13
N PHE A 30 16.72 -6.17 5.45
CA PHE A 30 17.48 -7.05 6.37
C PHE A 30 16.67 -8.22 6.94
N ALA A 31 15.34 -8.15 6.96
CA ALA A 31 14.48 -9.19 7.52
C ALA A 31 13.50 -9.76 6.50
N ARG A 32 13.25 -11.07 6.59
CA ARG A 32 12.16 -11.72 5.86
C ARG A 32 10.84 -11.37 6.53
N VAL A 33 10.10 -10.43 5.94
CA VAL A 33 8.78 -10.03 6.43
C VAL A 33 7.70 -10.88 5.79
N GLU A 34 7.11 -11.79 6.57
CA GLU A 34 5.97 -12.60 6.15
C GLU A 34 4.70 -11.76 5.95
N HIS A 35 4.44 -10.82 6.87
CA HIS A 35 3.19 -10.05 6.91
C HIS A 35 3.41 -8.58 6.50
N ARG A 36 3.75 -8.36 5.24
CA ARG A 36 4.17 -7.03 4.72
C ARG A 36 3.19 -5.90 5.05
N ALA A 37 1.89 -6.12 4.83
CA ALA A 37 0.84 -5.13 5.11
C ALA A 37 0.82 -4.73 6.59
N ARG A 38 0.89 -5.73 7.48
CA ARG A 38 0.84 -5.54 8.93
C ARG A 38 2.05 -4.75 9.42
N THR A 39 3.24 -5.07 8.92
CA THR A 39 4.47 -4.36 9.29
C THR A 39 4.42 -2.89 8.88
N VAL A 40 3.98 -2.58 7.65
CA VAL A 40 3.86 -1.17 7.19
C VAL A 40 2.80 -0.43 8.02
N THR A 41 1.64 -1.02 8.27
CA THR A 41 0.60 -0.42 9.11
C THR A 41 1.11 -0.15 10.54
N LEU A 42 1.86 -1.09 11.13
CA LEU A 42 2.45 -0.91 12.46
C LEU A 42 3.44 0.25 12.49
N LEU A 43 4.33 0.34 11.49
CA LEU A 43 5.31 1.44 11.40
C LEU A 43 4.64 2.81 11.33
N PHE A 44 3.60 2.96 10.51
CA PHE A 44 2.88 4.23 10.39
C PHE A 44 2.01 4.53 11.62
N THR A 45 1.47 3.50 12.29
CA THR A 45 0.77 3.67 13.57
C THR A 45 1.73 4.17 14.65
N LEU A 46 2.92 3.57 14.76
CA LEU A 46 3.95 4.02 15.69
C LEU A 46 4.43 5.43 15.36
N ALA A 47 4.60 5.77 14.09
CA ALA A 47 4.95 7.12 13.66
C ALA A 47 3.87 8.16 14.02
N ALA A 48 2.59 7.81 13.89
CA ALA A 48 1.49 8.68 14.29
C ALA A 48 1.50 8.94 15.81
N LEU A 49 1.69 7.89 16.61
CA LEU A 49 1.82 8.00 18.07
C LEU A 49 3.05 8.82 18.47
N ALA A 50 4.19 8.59 17.81
CA ALA A 50 5.43 9.31 18.06
C ALA A 50 5.33 10.79 17.67
N ALA A 51 4.64 11.12 16.57
CA ALA A 51 4.37 12.50 16.16
C ALA A 51 3.48 13.23 17.19
N LEU A 52 2.41 12.56 17.67
CA LEU A 52 1.56 13.10 18.72
C LEU A 52 2.35 13.32 20.02
N TRP A 53 3.11 12.31 20.45
CA TRP A 53 3.93 12.38 21.65
C TRP A 53 4.98 13.50 21.58
N THR A 54 5.66 13.64 20.44
CA THR A 54 6.63 14.72 20.20
C THR A 54 5.97 16.09 20.26
N GLY A 55 4.77 16.24 19.68
CA GLY A 55 4.01 17.49 19.79
C GLY A 55 3.70 17.86 21.24
N LEU A 56 3.21 16.91 22.03
CA LEU A 56 2.90 17.13 23.45
C LEU A 56 4.17 17.46 24.27
N LEU A 57 5.30 16.80 23.99
CA LEU A 57 6.58 17.10 24.66
C LEU A 57 7.11 18.50 24.33
N LEU A 58 6.82 19.02 23.14
CA LEU A 58 7.23 20.36 22.70
C LEU A 58 6.21 21.45 23.05
N ASP A 59 5.29 21.15 23.98
CA ASP A 59 4.25 22.05 24.46
C ASP A 59 3.35 22.60 23.34
N VAL A 60 3.14 21.78 22.30
CA VAL A 60 2.15 22.02 21.25
C VAL A 60 0.78 21.65 21.80
N ASP A 61 -0.20 22.54 21.64
CA ASP A 61 -1.57 22.24 22.07
C ASP A 61 -2.13 21.00 21.35
N ARG A 62 -3.01 20.28 22.06
CA ARG A 62 -3.55 18.99 21.59
C ARG A 62 -4.17 19.09 20.19
N TRP A 63 -4.84 20.20 19.90
CA TRP A 63 -5.49 20.41 18.61
C TRP A 63 -4.48 20.55 17.47
N ARG A 64 -3.41 21.32 17.67
CA ARG A 64 -2.32 21.44 16.71
C ARG A 64 -1.52 20.15 16.57
N ALA A 65 -1.32 19.40 17.64
CA ALA A 65 -0.63 18.11 17.60
C ALA A 65 -1.35 17.08 16.70
N VAL A 66 -2.69 17.14 16.63
CA VAL A 66 -3.49 16.29 15.71
C VAL A 66 -3.13 16.54 14.24
N TYR A 67 -2.73 17.75 13.85
CA TYR A 67 -2.29 18.00 12.46
C TYR A 67 -1.04 17.20 12.09
N GLY A 68 -0.13 16.94 13.04
CA GLY A 68 1.00 16.05 12.83
C GLY A 68 0.55 14.62 12.54
N VAL A 69 -0.46 14.13 13.26
CA VAL A 69 -1.08 12.81 13.02
C VAL A 69 -1.77 12.75 11.65
N VAL A 70 -2.47 13.82 11.26
CA VAL A 70 -3.10 13.94 9.94
C VAL A 70 -2.05 13.87 8.84
N VAL A 71 -0.91 14.56 8.98
CA VAL A 71 0.20 14.46 8.02
C VAL A 71 0.70 13.02 7.87
N VAL A 72 0.89 12.30 8.99
CA VAL A 72 1.29 10.89 8.95
C VAL A 72 0.22 10.03 8.25
N GLY A 73 -1.06 10.23 8.58
CA GLY A 73 -2.18 9.51 7.98
C GLY A 73 -2.33 9.74 6.48
N CYS A 74 -2.24 10.99 6.04
CA CYS A 74 -2.24 11.34 4.61
C CYS A 74 -1.02 10.73 3.89
N SER A 75 0.15 10.77 4.52
CA SER A 75 1.36 10.16 3.97
C SER A 75 1.22 8.64 3.85
N PHE A 76 0.62 7.97 4.83
CA PHE A 76 0.31 6.54 4.76
C PHE A 76 -0.61 6.20 3.59
N LEU A 77 -1.68 6.98 3.41
CA LEU A 77 -2.64 6.80 2.32
C LEU A 77 -2.00 6.99 0.94
N LEU A 78 -1.02 7.88 0.80
CA LEU A 78 -0.24 8.04 -0.43
C LEU A 78 0.83 6.95 -0.60
N TYR A 79 1.48 6.58 0.49
CA TYR A 79 2.57 5.63 0.51
C TYR A 79 2.12 4.20 0.17
N MET A 80 1.00 3.74 0.72
CA MET A 80 0.52 2.37 0.54
C MET A 80 0.26 2.03 -0.94
N PRO A 81 -0.54 2.79 -1.71
CA PRO A 81 -0.74 2.54 -3.13
C PRO A 81 0.57 2.60 -3.92
N PHE A 82 1.46 3.55 -3.61
CA PHE A 82 2.77 3.65 -4.25
C PHE A 82 3.62 2.40 -4.03
N TYR A 83 3.76 1.98 -2.76
CA TYR A 83 4.49 0.78 -2.38
C TYR A 83 3.92 -0.47 -3.06
N TYR A 84 2.60 -0.68 -3.00
CA TYR A 84 1.98 -1.85 -3.62
C TYR A 84 2.05 -1.81 -5.14
N THR A 85 2.00 -0.63 -5.75
CA THR A 85 2.21 -0.50 -7.21
C THR A 85 3.62 -0.95 -7.57
N VAL A 86 4.64 -0.51 -6.84
CA VAL A 86 6.02 -0.91 -7.11
C VAL A 86 6.23 -2.40 -6.80
N ALA A 87 5.71 -2.88 -5.67
CA ALA A 87 5.93 -4.26 -5.20
C ALA A 87 5.15 -5.31 -6.02
N ALA A 88 3.93 -5.01 -6.44
CA ALA A 88 3.03 -5.97 -7.09
C ALA A 88 2.89 -5.77 -8.61
N SER A 89 3.46 -4.71 -9.20
CA SER A 89 3.42 -4.52 -10.65
C SER A 89 4.28 -5.56 -11.35
N GLN A 90 3.61 -6.55 -11.96
CA GLN A 90 4.23 -7.54 -12.84
C GLN A 90 4.98 -6.88 -14.00
N SER A 91 4.51 -5.70 -14.45
CA SER A 91 5.21 -4.92 -15.48
C SER A 91 6.56 -4.39 -15.00
N VAL A 92 6.65 -3.91 -13.75
CA VAL A 92 7.92 -3.44 -13.18
C VAL A 92 8.90 -4.61 -13.01
N GLN A 93 8.41 -5.74 -12.49
CA GLN A 93 9.22 -6.96 -12.35
C GLN A 93 9.72 -7.45 -13.71
N LEU A 94 8.86 -7.51 -14.72
CA LEU A 94 9.23 -7.92 -16.07
C LEU A 94 10.30 -7.01 -16.68
N VAL A 95 10.18 -5.68 -16.52
CA VAL A 95 11.19 -4.74 -17.04
C VAL A 95 12.54 -4.93 -16.34
N ILE A 96 12.55 -5.14 -15.03
CA ILE A 96 13.78 -5.42 -14.26
C ILE A 96 14.41 -6.73 -14.73
N GLU A 97 13.61 -7.79 -14.90
CA GLU A 97 14.10 -9.10 -15.34
C GLU A 97 14.62 -9.07 -16.79
N VAL A 98 13.92 -8.39 -17.70
CA VAL A 98 14.37 -8.20 -19.09
C VAL A 98 15.68 -7.42 -19.13
N ARG A 99 15.82 -6.38 -18.30
CA ARG A 99 17.05 -5.58 -18.20
C ARG A 99 18.22 -6.38 -17.59
N ALA A 100 17.95 -7.27 -16.64
CA ALA A 100 18.98 -8.08 -15.99
C ALA A 100 19.48 -9.24 -16.88
N ALA A 101 18.71 -9.65 -17.89
CA ALA A 101 19.09 -10.72 -18.81
C ALA A 101 20.10 -10.22 -19.87
N PRO A 102 21.30 -10.84 -20.00
CA PRO A 102 22.35 -10.39 -20.93
C PRO A 102 21.92 -10.25 -22.41
N HIS A 103 20.91 -11.01 -22.82
CA HIS A 103 20.36 -11.03 -24.18
C HIS A 103 18.85 -10.77 -24.20
N GLY A 104 18.30 -10.20 -23.12
CA GLY A 104 16.85 -10.09 -22.92
C GLY A 104 16.17 -11.43 -22.64
N LEU A 105 14.84 -11.42 -22.59
CA LEU A 105 14.01 -12.61 -22.39
C LEU A 105 13.19 -12.92 -23.64
N SER A 106 13.16 -14.19 -24.04
CA SER A 106 12.28 -14.65 -25.11
C SER A 106 10.82 -14.70 -24.65
N ARG A 107 9.87 -14.66 -25.60
CA ARG A 107 8.43 -14.76 -25.29
C ARG A 107 8.08 -16.01 -24.48
N GLU A 108 8.76 -17.12 -24.75
CA GLU A 108 8.54 -18.39 -24.05
C GLU A 108 9.06 -18.35 -22.61
N GLN A 109 10.21 -17.72 -22.39
CA GLN A 109 10.77 -17.49 -21.05
C GLN A 109 9.90 -16.58 -20.20
N ILE A 110 9.27 -15.56 -20.82
CA ILE A 110 8.32 -14.67 -20.14
C ILE A 110 7.04 -15.44 -19.79
N ARG A 111 6.47 -16.20 -20.74
CA ARG A 111 5.27 -17.02 -20.51
C ARG A 111 5.43 -18.03 -19.38
N ARG A 112 6.60 -18.68 -19.30
CA ARG A 112 6.91 -19.66 -18.25
C ARG A 112 7.04 -19.02 -16.86
N ARG A 113 7.49 -17.76 -16.77
CA ARG A 113 7.63 -17.01 -15.51
C ARG A 113 6.34 -16.31 -15.07
N TYR A 114 5.49 -15.93 -16.02
CA TYR A 114 4.19 -15.29 -15.76
C TYR A 114 3.04 -16.09 -16.38
N PRO A 115 2.78 -17.33 -15.92
CA PRO A 115 1.64 -18.11 -16.38
C PRO A 115 0.34 -17.40 -16.02
N VAL A 116 -0.35 -16.92 -17.05
CA VAL A 116 -1.59 -16.12 -16.95
C VAL A 116 -2.69 -16.88 -16.19
N GLN A 117 -2.75 -18.20 -16.37
CA GLN A 117 -3.76 -19.07 -15.74
C GLN A 117 -3.52 -19.25 -14.24
N GLU A 118 -2.27 -19.49 -13.82
CA GLU A 118 -1.91 -19.60 -12.40
C GLU A 118 -2.02 -18.26 -11.68
N THR A 119 -1.68 -17.16 -12.37
CA THR A 119 -1.87 -15.80 -11.84
C THR A 119 -3.35 -15.49 -11.60
N LEU A 120 -4.24 -15.92 -12.51
CA LEU A 120 -5.67 -15.73 -12.36
C LEU A 120 -6.25 -16.60 -11.24
N ALA A 121 -5.85 -17.87 -11.16
CA ALA A 121 -6.27 -18.78 -10.10
C ALA A 121 -5.84 -18.27 -8.71
N GLY A 122 -4.59 -17.85 -8.54
CA GLY A 122 -4.10 -17.31 -7.27
C GLY A 122 -4.77 -15.99 -6.87
N ARG A 123 -5.14 -15.14 -7.84
CA ARG A 123 -5.94 -13.93 -7.58
C ARG A 123 -7.35 -14.26 -7.11
N LEU A 124 -8.01 -15.25 -7.73
CA LEU A 124 -9.34 -15.70 -7.32
C LEU A 124 -9.32 -16.31 -5.92
N GLU A 125 -8.32 -17.13 -5.62
CA GLU A 125 -8.12 -17.70 -4.28
C GLU A 125 -7.89 -16.61 -3.22
N THR A 126 -7.08 -15.60 -3.52
CA THR A 126 -6.85 -14.46 -2.63
C THR A 126 -8.15 -13.69 -2.37
N LEU A 127 -8.96 -13.44 -3.40
CA LEU A 127 -10.25 -12.76 -3.26
C LEU A 127 -11.26 -13.59 -2.47
N ALA A 128 -11.23 -14.92 -2.61
CA ALA A 128 -12.06 -15.84 -1.86
C ALA A 128 -11.65 -15.88 -0.38
N TRP A 129 -10.35 -16.03 -0.11
CA TRP A 129 -9.77 -16.01 1.24
C TRP A 129 -10.05 -14.68 1.97
N ALA A 130 -9.93 -13.55 1.27
CA ALA A 130 -10.27 -12.23 1.82
C ALA A 130 -11.77 -12.02 2.04
N GLY A 131 -12.60 -12.98 1.64
CA GLY A 131 -14.06 -12.98 1.78
C GLY A 131 -14.75 -11.99 0.84
N TYR A 132 -14.14 -11.64 -0.30
CA TYR A 132 -14.74 -10.76 -1.30
C TYR A 132 -15.57 -11.51 -2.35
N ILE A 133 -15.18 -12.75 -2.67
CA ILE A 133 -15.92 -13.61 -3.60
C ILE A 133 -16.19 -14.99 -2.98
N VAL A 134 -17.18 -15.70 -3.51
CA VAL A 134 -17.52 -17.07 -3.16
C VAL A 134 -17.76 -17.88 -4.44
N GLY A 135 -17.32 -19.13 -4.46
CA GLY A 135 -17.63 -20.07 -5.54
C GLY A 135 -19.00 -20.70 -5.32
N VAL A 136 -19.90 -20.58 -6.30
CA VAL A 136 -21.24 -21.22 -6.33
C VAL A 136 -21.42 -21.83 -7.71
N ASP A 137 -21.60 -23.15 -7.79
CA ASP A 137 -21.86 -23.90 -9.03
C ASP A 137 -20.88 -23.60 -10.18
N GLY A 138 -19.57 -23.59 -9.88
CA GLY A 138 -18.52 -23.30 -10.87
C GLY A 138 -18.46 -21.83 -11.32
N ARG A 139 -19.21 -20.93 -10.68
CA ARG A 139 -19.18 -19.48 -10.91
C ARG A 139 -18.68 -18.75 -9.66
N PHE A 140 -18.07 -17.58 -9.84
CA PHE A 140 -17.68 -16.71 -8.73
C PHE A 140 -18.71 -15.59 -8.55
N ALA A 141 -19.23 -15.45 -7.34
CA ALA A 141 -20.15 -14.37 -6.96
C ALA A 141 -19.51 -13.46 -5.90
N LEU A 142 -19.86 -12.17 -5.91
CA LEU A 142 -19.40 -11.23 -4.88
C LEU A 142 -20.15 -11.47 -3.56
N THR A 143 -19.43 -11.45 -2.44
CA THR A 143 -20.03 -11.40 -1.10
C THR A 143 -20.61 -10.01 -0.82
N PHE A 144 -21.29 -9.82 0.32
CA PHE A 144 -21.70 -8.48 0.75
C PHE A 144 -20.50 -7.52 0.92
N LYS A 145 -19.42 -8.01 1.55
CA LYS A 145 -18.15 -7.28 1.70
C LYS A 145 -17.56 -6.92 0.33
N GLY A 146 -17.52 -7.87 -0.60
CA GLY A 146 -17.04 -7.64 -1.96
C GLY A 146 -17.87 -6.61 -2.72
N ARG A 147 -19.20 -6.62 -2.55
CA ARG A 147 -20.10 -5.63 -3.16
C ARG A 147 -19.82 -4.22 -2.65
N LEU A 148 -19.69 -4.03 -1.33
CA LEU A 148 -19.39 -2.71 -0.76
C LEU A 148 -18.05 -2.17 -1.24
N VAL A 149 -17.01 -3.01 -1.24
CA VAL A 149 -15.67 -2.60 -1.68
C VAL A 149 -15.65 -2.28 -3.18
N CYS A 150 -16.42 -2.98 -4.01
CA CYS A 150 -16.45 -2.77 -5.46
C CYS A 150 -17.07 -1.42 -5.90
N LEU A 151 -18.01 -0.88 -5.13
CA LEU A 151 -18.74 0.35 -5.46
C LEU A 151 -17.83 1.56 -5.79
N PRO A 152 -16.89 1.98 -4.92
CA PRO A 152 -16.01 3.11 -5.22
C PRO A 152 -15.14 2.85 -6.46
N PHE A 153 -14.60 1.64 -6.63
CA PHE A 153 -13.80 1.30 -7.81
C PHE A 153 -14.62 1.35 -9.09
N ARG A 154 -15.88 0.91 -9.07
CA ARG A 154 -16.78 1.01 -10.22
C ARG A 154 -17.05 2.47 -10.60
N ALA A 155 -17.21 3.35 -9.62
CA ALA A 155 -17.40 4.78 -9.86
C ALA A 155 -16.15 5.41 -10.51
N VAL A 156 -14.96 5.15 -9.96
CA VAL A 156 -13.69 5.61 -10.53
C VAL A 156 -13.51 5.08 -11.96
N LYS A 157 -13.75 3.78 -12.17
CA LYS A 157 -13.61 3.15 -13.49
C LYS A 157 -14.53 3.77 -14.54
N LYS A 158 -15.77 4.09 -14.14
CA LYS A 158 -16.74 4.78 -15.00
C LYS A 158 -16.31 6.22 -15.29
N LEU A 159 -15.82 6.93 -14.27
CA LEU A 159 -15.35 8.31 -14.39
C LEU A 159 -14.14 8.40 -15.33
N TRP A 160 -13.21 7.45 -15.25
CA TRP A 160 -11.96 7.44 -16.00
C TRP A 160 -12.02 6.65 -17.32
N ARG A 161 -13.19 6.11 -17.70
CA ARG A 161 -13.42 5.34 -18.95
C ARG A 161 -12.44 4.17 -19.13
N LEU A 162 -12.13 3.51 -18.03
CA LEU A 162 -11.20 2.40 -17.95
C LEU A 162 -11.84 1.08 -18.46
N GLY A 163 -11.11 0.34 -19.29
CA GLY A 163 -11.60 -0.82 -20.06
C GLY A 163 -11.77 -2.10 -19.25
N ALA A 164 -12.17 -3.21 -19.89
CA ALA A 164 -12.28 -4.52 -19.25
C ALA A 164 -10.89 -5.10 -18.93
N GLY A 165 -10.34 -4.73 -17.77
CA GLY A 165 -9.03 -5.22 -17.28
C GLY A 165 -8.20 -4.14 -16.58
N GLY A 166 -8.58 -2.87 -16.78
CA GLY A 166 -7.84 -1.72 -16.34
C GLY A 166 -8.24 -0.52 -17.16
#